data_AF-A0A1I8BC58-F1
#
_entry.id   AF-A0A1I8BC58-F1
#
_cell.length_a   1.000
_cell.length_b   1.000
_cell.length_c   1.000
_cell.angle_alpha   90.00
_cell.angle_beta   90.00
_cell.angle_gamma   90.00
#
_symmetry.space_group_name_H-M   'P 1'
#
loop_
_entity.id
_entity.type
_entity.pdbx_description
1 polymer ?
#
loop_
_entity_poly.entity_id
_entity_poly.type
_entity_poly.pdbx_seq_one_letter_code
_entity_poly.pdbx_strand_id
1 'polypeptide(L)'
;MTSTRYSHWIEEMTLKADRRQQNIKTIRDTKPFDQHHLSSLDDTPDNLTAFTEKLKNISTSSIYQLLPDLDKLNLSRYLDEIATSICEAANDTSDLIALVNFCVKVSSLYKQFSMYLLNEFKKQMPSKKGDKVENPSKLRVCLSFFTELFLNGIFGREGFKLNILITSLVKTDKLEHLNTSVLIPFCNDYFLPLTGILPYSKQKHVDDFGESEQQFTQLTSTLFSKDDRDILIETLDDYRQSLVVHTMECYEEMNILESVIINEKRKRGDASADDRQRFELTKQHFERLHFSLDELNECLGHPPIELPPEESSDDDAAAHRLSGGLKGTVQNNNTHCQNNITQQQAKKTPKWLEYLIYGVKMSLYGVKMLFITGLNLITTAANLMVSSSTLMLYFVIIGLIYTRLDRMEDKITSFSGKLNAFETKINKMENNFTKTIKTQIDDAFENKIDDLKIYINSTIKYQIDGLENKMNGKIDGLEKEMNKKIDGLEKKFDKKIEKSISDLEKNLDHRFKAIDDKFKAIDDKFKAVDDRFIAVNDRIDGVNDRLDAISSRIFSTYMLVKAYFPNINITGH
;
A
#
# COMPACT_ATOMS: atom_id res chain seq x y z
N MET A 1 -30.89 -6.19 26.08
CA MET A 1 -29.59 -5.46 26.10
C MET A 1 -29.15 -5.04 24.70
N THR A 2 -29.33 -5.86 23.67
CA THR A 2 -28.99 -5.53 22.26
C THR A 2 -29.82 -4.37 21.69
N SER A 3 -31.14 -4.39 21.88
CA SER A 3 -32.05 -3.31 21.41
C SER A 3 -31.70 -1.94 22.01
N THR A 4 -31.35 -1.85 23.30
CA THR A 4 -30.94 -0.58 23.94
C THR A 4 -29.63 0.00 23.37
N ARG A 5 -28.66 -0.86 23.02
CA ARG A 5 -27.40 -0.42 22.38
C ARG A 5 -27.63 0.09 20.96
N TYR A 6 -28.53 -0.57 20.22
CA TYR A 6 -28.91 -0.15 18.88
C TYR A 6 -29.60 1.22 18.89
N SER A 7 -30.59 1.42 19.76
CA SER A 7 -31.30 2.71 19.86
C SER A 7 -30.37 3.87 20.22
N HIS A 8 -29.43 3.65 21.15
CA HIS A 8 -28.44 4.67 21.51
C HIS A 8 -27.50 5.02 20.35
N TRP A 9 -27.06 4.00 19.60
CA TRP A 9 -26.22 4.21 18.42
C TRP A 9 -26.96 5.02 17.33
N ILE A 10 -28.23 4.70 17.05
CA ILE A 10 -29.05 5.46 16.10
C ILE A 10 -29.23 6.91 16.54
N GLU A 11 -29.48 7.15 17.82
CA GLU A 11 -29.60 8.50 18.38
C GLU A 11 -28.31 9.31 18.15
N GLU A 12 -27.15 8.72 18.45
CA GLU A 12 -25.85 9.37 18.24
C GLU A 12 -25.60 9.70 16.76
N MET A 13 -25.88 8.75 15.86
CA MET A 13 -25.70 8.96 14.42
C MET A 13 -26.66 10.01 13.86
N THR A 14 -27.89 10.05 14.36
CA THR A 14 -28.88 11.07 13.98
C THR A 14 -28.43 12.45 14.43
N LEU A 15 -27.95 12.60 15.67
CA LEU A 15 -27.39 13.86 16.17
C LEU A 15 -26.21 14.36 15.32
N LYS A 16 -25.32 13.46 14.89
CA LYS A 16 -24.21 13.80 13.99
C LYS A 16 -24.72 14.26 12.62
N ALA A 17 -25.71 13.57 12.05
CA ALA A 17 -26.32 13.92 10.76
C ALA A 17 -27.01 15.30 10.81
N ASP A 18 -27.80 15.55 11.86
CA ASP A 18 -28.49 16.83 12.06
C ASP A 18 -27.51 17.99 12.19
N ARG A 19 -26.43 17.82 12.96
CA ARG A 19 -25.37 18.83 13.09
C ARG A 19 -24.71 19.14 11.75
N ARG A 20 -24.41 18.11 10.94
CA ARG A 20 -23.84 18.28 9.59
C ARG A 20 -24.80 19.06 8.69
N GLN A 21 -26.09 18.73 8.71
CA GLN A 21 -27.10 19.43 7.93
C GLN A 21 -27.27 20.89 8.35
N GLN A 22 -27.24 21.16 9.66
CA GLN A 22 -27.24 22.53 10.19
C GLN A 22 -26.02 23.32 9.73
N ASN A 23 -24.81 22.72 9.78
CA ASN A 23 -23.58 23.36 9.33
C ASN A 23 -23.59 23.66 7.83
N ILE A 24 -24.05 22.71 7.00
CA ILE A 24 -24.24 22.91 5.56
C ILE A 24 -25.21 24.07 5.31
N LYS A 25 -26.31 24.14 6.07
CA LYS A 25 -27.29 25.22 5.97
C LYS A 25 -26.69 26.57 6.36
N THR A 26 -25.93 26.64 7.45
CA THR A 26 -25.21 27.85 7.87
C THR A 26 -24.29 28.38 6.77
N ILE A 27 -23.47 27.51 6.16
CA ILE A 27 -22.56 27.92 5.07
C ILE A 27 -23.33 28.41 3.84
N ARG A 28 -24.45 27.76 3.52
CA ARG A 28 -25.28 28.11 2.35
C ARG A 28 -26.03 29.43 2.53
N ASP A 29 -26.63 29.63 3.70
CA ASP A 29 -27.58 30.71 3.95
C ASP A 29 -26.88 32.01 4.42
N THR A 30 -25.68 31.90 4.99
CA THR A 30 -24.88 33.06 5.40
C THR A 30 -24.34 33.78 4.17
N LYS A 31 -24.59 35.09 4.07
CA LYS A 31 -23.99 35.93 3.03
C LYS A 31 -22.51 36.18 3.37
N PRO A 32 -21.55 35.72 2.53
CA PRO A 32 -20.14 35.97 2.78
C PRO A 32 -19.81 37.47 2.74
N PHE A 33 -18.72 37.86 3.39
CA PHE A 33 -18.25 39.24 3.35
C PHE A 33 -17.91 39.66 1.93
N ASP A 34 -18.48 40.79 1.50
CA ASP A 34 -18.11 41.48 0.28
C ASP A 34 -16.97 42.46 0.55
N GLN A 35 -16.38 43.00 -0.53
CA GLN A 35 -15.24 43.90 -0.42
C GLN A 35 -15.55 45.15 0.43
N HIS A 36 -16.80 45.62 0.39
CA HIS A 36 -17.24 46.77 1.16
C HIS A 36 -17.28 46.45 2.66
N HIS A 37 -17.89 45.32 3.05
CA HIS A 37 -17.89 44.88 4.44
C HIS A 37 -16.46 44.66 4.95
N LEU A 38 -15.60 43.98 4.19
CA LEU A 38 -14.20 43.76 4.59
C LEU A 38 -13.45 45.07 4.87
N SER A 39 -13.73 46.14 4.12
CA SER A 39 -13.10 47.45 4.34
C SER A 39 -13.56 48.17 5.61
N SER A 40 -14.69 47.74 6.20
CA SER A 40 -15.22 48.29 7.45
C SER A 40 -14.78 47.53 8.71
N LEU A 41 -14.18 46.35 8.54
CA LEU A 41 -13.66 45.52 9.63
C LEU A 41 -12.29 46.03 10.10
N ASP A 42 -11.96 45.73 11.35
CA ASP A 42 -10.70 46.15 11.98
C ASP A 42 -9.51 45.39 11.37
N ASP A 43 -8.54 46.14 10.84
CA ASP A 43 -7.30 45.64 10.25
C ASP A 43 -6.04 46.14 11.00
N THR A 44 -6.21 46.57 12.26
CA THR A 44 -5.10 47.04 13.10
C THR A 44 -4.08 45.91 13.35
N PRO A 45 -2.77 46.15 13.13
CA PRO A 45 -1.75 45.12 13.29
C PRO A 45 -1.73 44.45 14.66
N ASP A 46 -2.00 45.19 15.73
CA ASP A 46 -1.98 44.68 17.11
C ASP A 46 -3.09 43.63 17.33
N ASN A 47 -4.32 43.93 16.90
CA ASN A 47 -5.45 43.01 17.06
C ASN A 47 -5.31 41.78 16.15
N LEU A 48 -4.80 41.97 14.93
CA LEU A 48 -4.49 40.87 14.01
C LEU A 48 -3.39 39.96 14.57
N THR A 49 -2.34 40.52 15.15
CA THR A 49 -1.24 39.76 15.78
C THR A 49 -1.74 39.00 17.02
N ALA A 50 -2.56 39.63 17.84
CA ALA A 50 -3.17 38.96 19.00
C ALA A 50 -4.07 37.79 18.59
N PHE A 51 -4.78 37.91 17.47
CA PHE A 51 -5.57 36.82 16.91
C PHE A 51 -4.68 35.66 16.43
N THR A 52 -3.65 35.94 15.62
CA THR A 52 -2.75 34.90 15.10
C THR A 52 -1.92 34.22 16.18
N GLU A 53 -1.51 34.93 17.24
CA GLU A 53 -0.83 34.32 18.39
C GLU A 53 -1.72 33.34 19.15
N LYS A 54 -3.00 33.69 19.39
CA LYS A 54 -3.97 32.77 19.99
C LYS A 54 -4.24 31.55 19.10
N LEU A 55 -4.17 31.74 17.78
CA LEU A 55 -4.38 30.70 16.81
C LEU A 55 -3.24 29.68 16.73
N LYS A 56 -2.00 30.04 17.09
CA LYS A 56 -0.88 29.09 17.12
C LYS A 56 -1.01 28.02 18.20
N ASN A 57 -1.78 28.28 19.26
CA ASN A 57 -2.02 27.35 20.37
C ASN A 57 -3.53 27.05 20.51
N ILE A 58 -4.09 26.38 19.49
CA ILE A 58 -5.53 26.08 19.48
C ILE A 58 -5.90 25.02 20.53
N SER A 59 -6.93 25.34 21.31
CA SER A 59 -7.62 24.46 22.24
C SER A 59 -9.11 24.70 22.08
N THR A 60 -9.96 23.78 22.56
CA THR A 60 -11.42 23.98 22.58
C THR A 60 -11.80 25.32 23.23
N SER A 61 -11.14 25.70 24.33
CA SER A 61 -11.36 26.99 24.98
C SER A 61 -10.95 28.20 24.14
N SER A 62 -9.80 28.16 23.45
CA SER A 62 -9.36 29.29 22.63
C SER A 62 -10.19 29.44 21.36
N ILE A 63 -10.74 28.34 20.81
CA ILE A 63 -11.69 28.41 19.68
C ILE A 63 -12.91 29.27 20.04
N TYR A 64 -13.53 29.03 21.20
CA TYR A 64 -14.69 29.83 21.62
C TYR A 64 -14.36 31.31 21.84
N GLN A 65 -13.12 31.63 22.21
CA GLN A 65 -12.65 33.00 22.35
C GLN A 65 -12.35 33.66 20.99
N LEU A 66 -11.97 32.89 19.97
CA LEU A 66 -11.66 33.38 18.62
C LEU A 66 -12.92 33.60 17.77
N LEU A 67 -14.01 32.88 18.03
CA LEU A 67 -15.25 32.98 17.26
C LEU A 67 -15.80 34.42 17.13
N PRO A 68 -15.87 35.24 18.20
CA PRO A 68 -16.36 36.62 18.11
C PRO A 68 -15.44 37.54 17.30
N ASP A 69 -14.16 37.23 17.21
CA ASP A 69 -13.17 38.04 16.48
C ASP A 69 -13.33 37.87 14.96
N LEU A 70 -13.87 36.73 14.50
CA LEU A 70 -14.14 36.47 13.07
C LEU A 70 -15.14 37.46 12.46
N ASP A 71 -16.06 38.00 13.25
CA ASP A 71 -17.06 38.98 12.81
C ASP A 71 -16.55 40.43 12.91
N LYS A 72 -15.38 40.67 13.53
CA LYS A 72 -14.84 42.01 13.83
C LYS A 72 -13.57 42.35 13.06
N LEU A 73 -12.71 41.36 12.81
CA LEU A 73 -11.40 41.55 12.20
C LEU A 73 -11.44 41.25 10.70
N ASN A 74 -10.65 41.99 9.92
CA ASN A 74 -10.41 41.69 8.51
C ASN A 74 -9.29 40.65 8.37
N LEU A 75 -9.66 39.38 8.35
CA LEU A 75 -8.72 38.26 8.27
C LEU A 75 -8.39 37.82 6.84
N SER A 76 -8.80 38.59 5.83
CA SER A 76 -8.66 38.20 4.41
C SER A 76 -7.22 37.88 3.99
N ARG A 77 -6.23 38.51 4.61
CA ARG A 77 -4.79 38.30 4.34
C ARG A 77 -4.15 37.19 5.16
N TYR A 78 -4.88 36.57 6.09
CA TYR A 78 -4.37 35.58 7.05
C TYR A 78 -5.06 34.21 6.91
N LEU A 79 -5.88 34.02 5.87
CA LEU A 79 -6.66 32.78 5.66
C LEU A 79 -5.77 31.54 5.48
N ASP A 80 -4.56 31.70 4.96
CA ASP A 80 -3.55 30.65 4.82
C ASP A 80 -2.89 30.26 6.16
N GLU A 81 -2.52 31.25 6.98
CA GLU A 81 -2.03 31.04 8.35
C GLU A 81 -3.12 30.40 9.22
N ILE A 82 -4.38 30.80 9.03
CA ILE A 82 -5.52 30.18 9.69
C ILE A 82 -5.69 28.72 9.29
N ALA A 83 -5.65 28.42 7.99
CA ALA A 83 -5.74 27.05 7.50
C ALA A 83 -4.58 26.17 8.03
N THR A 84 -3.37 26.72 8.06
CA THR A 84 -2.17 26.02 8.56
C THR A 84 -2.33 25.67 10.04
N SER A 85 -2.66 26.67 10.87
CA SER A 85 -2.78 26.50 12.32
C SER A 85 -3.89 25.50 12.71
N ILE A 86 -5.01 25.51 11.97
CA ILE A 86 -6.11 24.56 12.18
C ILE A 86 -5.68 23.13 11.85
N CYS A 87 -5.02 22.93 10.71
CA CYS A 87 -4.56 21.60 10.31
C CYS A 87 -3.44 21.08 11.21
N GLU A 88 -2.57 21.94 11.75
CA GLU A 88 -1.60 21.57 12.78
C GLU A 88 -2.32 21.17 14.08
N ALA A 89 -3.23 22.01 14.57
CA ALA A 89 -4.01 21.72 15.78
C ALA A 89 -4.82 20.42 15.66
N ALA A 90 -5.32 20.08 14.47
CA ALA A 90 -6.04 18.84 14.23
C ALA A 90 -5.19 17.59 14.50
N ASN A 91 -3.86 17.67 14.37
CA ASN A 91 -2.96 16.55 14.67
C ASN A 91 -2.73 16.35 16.17
N ASP A 92 -2.92 17.40 16.98
CA ASP A 92 -2.61 17.41 18.41
C ASP A 92 -3.87 17.38 19.31
N THR A 93 -5.04 17.78 18.80
CA THR A 93 -6.29 17.87 19.58
C THR A 93 -7.12 16.60 19.56
N SER A 94 -7.83 16.33 20.67
CA SER A 94 -8.88 15.31 20.75
C SER A 94 -10.27 15.82 20.35
N ASP A 95 -10.45 17.14 20.18
CA ASP A 95 -11.75 17.75 19.91
C ASP A 95 -11.84 18.31 18.47
N LEU A 96 -12.07 17.40 17.53
CA LEU A 96 -12.28 17.76 16.11
C LEU A 96 -13.58 18.55 15.90
N ILE A 97 -14.57 18.41 16.78
CA ILE A 97 -15.89 19.06 16.61
C ILE A 97 -15.76 20.56 16.75
N ALA A 98 -15.01 21.05 17.75
CA ALA A 98 -14.76 22.47 17.93
C ALA A 98 -14.05 23.08 16.71
N LEU A 99 -13.03 22.39 16.17
CA LEU A 99 -12.33 22.83 14.96
C LEU A 99 -13.25 22.88 13.75
N VAL A 100 -14.09 21.86 13.55
CA VAL A 100 -15.08 21.84 12.45
C VAL A 100 -16.02 23.04 12.55
N ASN A 101 -16.57 23.32 13.74
CA ASN A 101 -17.49 24.46 13.93
C ASN A 101 -16.79 25.81 13.68
N PHE A 102 -15.53 25.95 14.07
CA PHE A 102 -14.73 27.12 13.74
C PHE A 102 -14.57 27.26 12.22
N CYS A 103 -14.17 26.18 11.53
CA CYS A 103 -14.05 26.17 10.07
C CYS A 103 -15.37 26.50 9.38
N VAL A 104 -16.51 25.99 9.86
CA VAL A 104 -17.85 26.30 9.33
C VAL A 104 -18.11 27.81 9.40
N LYS A 105 -17.83 28.44 10.54
CA LYS A 105 -17.98 29.90 10.70
C LYS A 105 -17.05 30.67 9.77
N VAL A 106 -15.75 30.32 9.71
CA VAL A 106 -14.81 30.99 8.80
C VAL A 106 -15.22 30.81 7.33
N SER A 107 -15.60 29.60 6.91
CA SER A 107 -16.10 29.31 5.55
C SER A 107 -17.38 30.06 5.19
N SER A 108 -18.27 30.30 6.17
CA SER A 108 -19.51 31.06 5.96
C SER A 108 -19.26 32.56 5.71
N LEU A 109 -18.17 33.10 6.25
CA LEU A 109 -17.80 34.51 6.15
C LEU A 109 -16.82 34.78 4.99
N TYR A 110 -15.84 33.90 4.79
CA TYR A 110 -14.72 34.07 3.85
C TYR A 110 -14.76 33.03 2.73
N LYS A 111 -15.24 33.45 1.54
CA LYS A 111 -15.44 32.56 0.38
C LYS A 111 -14.20 31.78 -0.07
N GLN A 112 -12.99 32.33 0.11
CA GLN A 112 -11.75 31.70 -0.32
C GLN A 112 -11.17 30.71 0.69
N PHE A 113 -11.67 30.66 1.93
CA PHE A 113 -11.05 29.89 3.00
C PHE A 113 -10.97 28.39 2.71
N SER A 114 -12.03 27.81 2.13
CA SER A 114 -12.05 26.37 1.79
C SER A 114 -10.93 25.97 0.83
N MET A 115 -10.52 26.87 -0.08
CA MET A 115 -9.40 26.65 -0.99
C MET A 115 -8.05 26.60 -0.25
N TYR A 116 -7.83 27.50 0.71
CA TYR A 116 -6.60 27.49 1.53
C TYR A 116 -6.51 26.21 2.36
N LEU A 117 -7.62 25.81 2.99
CA LEU A 117 -7.70 24.58 3.77
C LEU A 117 -7.42 23.33 2.91
N LEU A 118 -8.00 23.27 1.72
CA LEU A 118 -7.76 22.20 0.76
C LEU A 118 -6.29 22.11 0.33
N ASN A 119 -5.63 23.26 0.15
CA ASN A 119 -4.21 23.31 -0.21
C ASN A 119 -3.31 22.82 0.93
N GLU A 120 -3.69 23.06 2.18
CA GLU A 120 -2.96 22.51 3.33
C GLU A 120 -3.10 20.99 3.42
N PHE A 121 -4.31 20.45 3.26
CA PHE A 121 -4.53 19.01 3.22
C PHE A 121 -3.74 18.32 2.10
N LYS A 122 -3.60 18.94 0.92
CA LYS A 122 -2.77 18.39 -0.17
C LYS A 122 -1.29 18.23 0.22
N LYS A 123 -0.77 19.04 1.15
CA LYS A 123 0.61 18.90 1.64
C LYS A 123 0.75 17.71 2.59
N GLN A 124 -0.31 17.38 3.33
CA GLN A 124 -0.32 16.31 4.33
C GLN A 124 -0.76 14.95 3.76
N MET A 125 -1.51 14.95 2.65
CA MET A 125 -1.97 13.74 1.97
C MET A 125 -0.89 13.19 1.01
N PRO A 126 -0.78 11.86 0.84
CA PRO A 126 0.09 11.24 -0.16
C PRO A 126 -0.19 11.81 -1.56
N SER A 127 0.81 12.42 -2.18
CA SER A 127 0.67 13.13 -3.46
C SER A 127 1.17 12.32 -4.67
N LYS A 128 1.98 11.27 -4.46
CA LYS A 128 2.47 10.38 -5.51
C LYS A 128 1.82 9.00 -5.41
N LYS A 129 1.35 8.48 -6.54
CA LYS A 129 0.86 7.11 -6.67
C LYS A 129 2.01 6.16 -6.30
N GLY A 130 1.94 5.48 -5.16
CA GLY A 130 2.91 4.45 -4.76
C GLY A 130 3.85 4.77 -3.60
N ASP A 131 3.75 5.97 -3.00
CA ASP A 131 4.44 6.24 -1.74
C ASP A 131 3.81 5.39 -0.62
N LYS A 132 4.66 4.68 0.14
CA LYS A 132 4.21 4.00 1.37
C LYS A 132 3.80 5.07 2.37
N VAL A 133 2.70 4.85 3.09
CA VAL A 133 2.26 5.75 4.15
C VAL A 133 3.35 5.83 5.23
N GLU A 134 4.07 6.95 5.30
CA GLU A 134 5.16 7.13 6.26
C GLU A 134 4.67 7.16 7.71
N ASN A 135 3.50 7.76 7.95
CA ASN A 135 2.91 7.89 9.26
C ASN A 135 1.40 7.57 9.23
N PRO A 136 1.01 6.30 9.43
CA PRO A 136 -0.40 5.87 9.43
C PRO A 136 -1.27 6.63 10.43
N SER A 137 -0.73 6.93 11.62
CA SER A 137 -1.46 7.64 12.67
C SER A 137 -1.82 9.06 12.26
N LYS A 138 -0.88 9.81 11.69
CA LYS A 138 -1.13 11.17 11.17
C LYS A 138 -2.10 11.14 9.99
N LEU A 139 -1.94 10.18 9.08
CA LEU A 139 -2.84 10.05 7.94
C LEU A 139 -4.27 9.75 8.38
N ARG A 140 -4.47 8.89 9.39
CA ARG A 140 -5.80 8.59 9.96
C ARG A 140 -6.49 9.84 10.50
N VAL A 141 -5.77 10.68 11.26
CA VAL A 141 -6.32 11.92 11.80
C VAL A 141 -6.63 12.91 10.68
N CYS A 142 -5.70 13.09 9.74
CA CYS A 142 -5.88 13.93 8.56
C CYS A 142 -7.10 13.52 7.72
N LEU A 143 -7.25 12.21 7.45
CA LEU A 143 -8.38 11.65 6.70
C LEU A 143 -9.70 11.86 7.44
N SER A 144 -9.72 11.63 8.76
CA SER A 144 -10.90 11.82 9.60
C SER A 144 -11.34 13.28 9.61
N PHE A 145 -10.41 14.20 9.86
CA PHE A 145 -10.71 15.62 9.91
C PHE A 145 -11.13 16.16 8.53
N PHE A 146 -10.46 15.76 7.45
CA PHE A 146 -10.86 16.11 6.08
C PHE A 146 -12.30 15.65 5.79
N THR A 147 -12.63 14.41 6.17
CA THR A 147 -13.94 13.82 5.93
C THR A 147 -15.02 14.52 6.74
N GLU A 148 -14.77 14.86 8.01
CA GLU A 148 -15.69 15.67 8.80
C GLU A 148 -15.92 17.05 8.18
N LEU A 149 -14.87 17.78 7.80
CA LEU A 149 -15.01 19.08 7.15
C LEU A 149 -15.81 18.97 5.84
N PHE A 150 -15.57 17.90 5.07
CA PHE A 150 -16.33 17.64 3.85
C PHE A 150 -17.81 17.37 4.15
N LEU A 151 -18.12 16.46 5.08
CA LEU A 151 -19.48 16.12 5.48
C LEU A 151 -20.26 17.31 6.04
N ASN A 152 -19.58 18.32 6.57
CA ASN A 152 -20.17 19.59 7.03
C ASN A 152 -20.28 20.66 5.92
N GLY A 153 -19.92 20.33 4.67
CA GLY A 153 -20.15 21.17 3.49
C GLY A 153 -19.03 22.14 3.11
N ILE A 154 -17.90 22.13 3.82
CA ILE A 154 -16.84 23.14 3.66
C ILE A 154 -16.18 23.08 2.27
N PHE A 155 -15.94 21.89 1.75
CA PHE A 155 -15.22 21.71 0.47
C PHE A 155 -16.13 21.68 -0.76
N GLY A 156 -17.45 21.57 -0.61
CA GLY A 156 -18.35 21.38 -1.75
C GLY A 156 -17.90 20.20 -2.63
N ARG A 157 -17.88 20.36 -3.96
CA ARG A 157 -17.47 19.29 -4.90
C ARG A 157 -15.98 18.94 -4.83
N GLU A 158 -15.13 19.82 -4.32
CA GLU A 158 -13.69 19.55 -4.16
C GLU A 158 -13.40 18.46 -3.12
N GLY A 159 -14.38 18.13 -2.26
CA GLY A 159 -14.32 17.02 -1.32
C GLY A 159 -14.18 15.65 -2.00
N PHE A 160 -14.48 15.53 -3.30
CA PHE A 160 -14.26 14.29 -4.08
C PHE A 160 -12.80 13.80 -4.05
N LYS A 161 -11.84 14.67 -3.72
CA LYS A 161 -10.45 14.28 -3.47
C LYS A 161 -10.32 13.15 -2.42
N LEU A 162 -11.30 13.00 -1.53
CA LEU A 162 -11.41 11.85 -0.64
C LEU A 162 -11.41 10.52 -1.39
N ASN A 163 -12.28 10.36 -2.40
CA ASN A 163 -12.37 9.13 -3.20
C ASN A 163 -11.05 8.84 -3.91
N ILE A 164 -10.39 9.86 -4.44
CA ILE A 164 -9.09 9.72 -5.10
C ILE A 164 -8.03 9.20 -4.12
N LEU A 165 -8.01 9.75 -2.90
CA LEU A 165 -7.08 9.33 -1.85
C LEU A 165 -7.34 7.89 -1.41
N ILE A 166 -8.60 7.53 -1.10
CA ILE A 166 -8.97 6.15 -0.72
C ILE A 166 -8.61 5.17 -1.85
N THR A 167 -8.92 5.52 -3.10
CA THR A 167 -8.55 4.72 -4.28
C THR A 167 -7.04 4.52 -4.37
N SER A 168 -6.25 5.57 -4.10
CA SER A 168 -4.79 5.46 -4.10
C SER A 168 -4.31 4.53 -2.99
N LEU A 169 -4.82 4.66 -1.76
CA LEU A 169 -4.44 3.81 -0.62
C LEU A 169 -4.78 2.34 -0.83
N VAL A 170 -5.94 2.06 -1.42
CA VAL A 170 -6.36 0.69 -1.76
C VAL A 170 -5.46 0.11 -2.86
N LYS A 171 -5.24 0.86 -3.95
CA LYS A 171 -4.49 0.35 -5.10
C LYS A 171 -3.01 0.10 -4.80
N THR A 172 -2.43 0.81 -3.84
CA THR A 172 -1.02 0.63 -3.46
C THR A 172 -0.79 -0.49 -2.44
N ASP A 173 -1.85 -1.11 -1.91
CA ASP A 173 -1.76 -2.01 -0.75
C ASP A 173 -2.62 -3.28 -0.87
N LYS A 174 -2.67 -3.91 -2.05
CA LYS A 174 -3.43 -5.16 -2.25
C LYS A 174 -2.70 -6.45 -1.82
N LEU A 175 -1.45 -6.35 -1.35
CA LEU A 175 -0.63 -7.51 -0.97
C LEU A 175 -0.43 -7.57 0.55
N GLU A 176 0.21 -6.56 1.13
CA GLU A 176 0.61 -6.56 2.54
C GLU A 176 -0.51 -6.09 3.50
N HIS A 177 -1.51 -5.36 2.99
CA HIS A 177 -2.65 -4.84 3.73
C HIS A 177 -2.27 -3.98 4.96
N LEU A 178 -1.21 -3.17 4.83
CA LEU A 178 -0.70 -2.29 5.89
C LEU A 178 -1.64 -1.09 6.19
N ASN A 179 -2.45 -0.70 5.21
CA ASN A 179 -3.37 0.43 5.30
C ASN A 179 -4.66 0.10 6.06
N THR A 180 -4.90 -1.16 6.44
CA THR A 180 -6.02 -1.59 7.31
C THR A 180 -6.14 -0.73 8.57
N SER A 181 -5.00 -0.40 9.19
CA SER A 181 -4.92 0.48 10.38
C SER A 181 -5.43 1.93 10.17
N VAL A 182 -5.54 2.37 8.92
CA VAL A 182 -6.06 3.69 8.52
C VAL A 182 -7.48 3.56 7.97
N LEU A 183 -7.70 2.57 7.10
CA LEU A 183 -8.96 2.38 6.38
C LEU A 183 -10.09 1.86 7.28
N ILE A 184 -9.81 0.95 8.22
CA ILE A 184 -10.85 0.40 9.11
C ILE A 184 -11.45 1.51 10.01
N PRO A 185 -10.66 2.31 10.75
CA PRO A 185 -11.23 3.42 11.52
C PRO A 185 -12.02 4.41 10.65
N PHE A 186 -11.52 4.70 9.45
CA PHE A 186 -12.25 5.55 8.50
C PHE A 186 -13.59 4.94 8.08
N CYS A 187 -13.62 3.65 7.72
CA CYS A 187 -14.85 2.98 7.31
C CYS A 187 -15.84 2.91 8.48
N ASN A 188 -15.38 2.60 9.68
CA ASN A 188 -16.21 2.52 10.87
C ASN A 188 -16.98 3.82 11.14
N ASP A 189 -16.31 4.97 11.04
CA ASP A 189 -16.92 6.26 11.36
C ASP A 189 -17.67 6.90 10.17
N TYR A 190 -17.19 6.67 8.94
CA TYR A 190 -17.62 7.44 7.78
C TYR A 190 -18.25 6.64 6.65
N PHE A 191 -18.14 5.31 6.62
CA PHE A 191 -18.70 4.54 5.50
C PHE A 191 -20.21 4.76 5.37
N LEU A 192 -20.96 4.62 6.47
CA LEU A 192 -22.41 4.86 6.50
C LEU A 192 -22.81 6.26 5.99
N PRO A 193 -22.33 7.40 6.53
CA PRO A 193 -22.73 8.70 6.02
C PRO A 193 -22.27 8.96 4.58
N LEU A 194 -21.23 8.28 4.09
CA LEU A 194 -20.75 8.42 2.72
C LEU A 194 -21.54 7.54 1.73
N THR A 195 -21.92 6.32 2.08
CA THR A 195 -22.50 5.34 1.15
C THR A 195 -23.97 5.04 1.40
N GLY A 196 -24.42 5.19 2.65
CA GLY A 196 -25.74 4.75 3.11
C GLY A 196 -25.81 3.28 3.52
N ILE A 197 -24.68 2.56 3.49
CA ILE A 197 -24.61 1.15 3.89
C ILE A 197 -24.38 1.05 5.40
N LEU A 198 -25.19 0.22 6.06
CA LEU A 198 -25.09 -0.04 7.49
C LEU A 198 -23.98 -1.05 7.81
N PRO A 199 -23.34 -0.94 8.98
CA PRO A 199 -22.50 -2.01 9.48
C PRO A 199 -23.27 -3.33 9.61
N TYR A 200 -22.61 -4.47 9.40
CA TYR A 200 -23.27 -5.78 9.30
C TYR A 200 -24.10 -6.11 10.54
N SER A 201 -23.57 -5.89 11.76
CA SER A 201 -24.32 -6.13 13.00
C SER A 201 -25.61 -5.30 13.09
N LYS A 202 -25.62 -4.11 12.48
CA LYS A 202 -26.77 -3.19 12.46
C LYS A 202 -27.76 -3.59 11.38
N GLN A 203 -27.28 -4.00 10.21
CA GLN A 203 -28.12 -4.57 9.16
C GLN A 203 -28.86 -5.81 9.64
N LYS A 204 -28.16 -6.74 10.31
CA LYS A 204 -28.76 -7.92 10.91
C LYS A 204 -29.84 -7.56 11.95
N HIS A 205 -29.62 -6.54 12.76
CA HIS A 205 -30.63 -6.05 13.69
C HIS A 205 -31.88 -5.53 12.96
N VAL A 206 -31.72 -4.80 11.87
CA VAL A 206 -32.85 -4.32 11.04
C VAL A 206 -33.63 -5.51 10.46
N ASP A 207 -32.93 -6.51 9.94
CA ASP A 207 -33.52 -7.73 9.38
C ASP A 207 -34.29 -8.53 10.45
N ASP A 208 -33.72 -8.67 11.65
CA ASP A 208 -34.30 -9.44 12.76
C ASP A 208 -35.53 -8.74 13.38
N PHE A 209 -35.60 -7.40 13.37
CA PHE A 209 -36.64 -6.61 14.05
C PHE A 209 -37.59 -5.85 13.12
N GLY A 210 -37.37 -5.87 11.80
CA GLY A 210 -38.28 -5.28 10.80
C GLY A 210 -38.36 -3.75 10.82
N GLU A 211 -37.26 -3.07 11.11
CA GLU A 211 -37.20 -1.60 11.13
C GLU A 211 -37.21 -0.99 9.71
N SER A 212 -37.78 0.20 9.55
CA SER A 212 -37.96 0.81 8.23
C SER A 212 -36.68 1.45 7.68
N GLU A 213 -36.32 1.15 6.42
CA GLU A 213 -35.17 1.74 5.71
C GLU A 213 -35.15 3.28 5.67
N GLN A 214 -36.32 3.92 5.76
CA GLN A 214 -36.44 5.39 5.71
C GLN A 214 -35.69 6.12 6.83
N GLN A 215 -35.48 5.46 7.98
CA GLN A 215 -34.74 6.04 9.11
C GLN A 215 -33.23 6.21 8.81
N PHE A 216 -32.68 5.52 7.81
CA PHE A 216 -31.25 5.58 7.48
C PHE A 216 -30.95 6.56 6.33
N THR A 217 -31.97 6.93 5.55
CA THR A 217 -31.81 7.91 4.47
C THR A 217 -31.32 9.27 5.00
N GLN A 218 -31.76 9.69 6.19
CA GLN A 218 -31.31 10.92 6.83
C GLN A 218 -29.85 10.88 7.31
N LEU A 219 -29.30 9.69 7.58
CA LEU A 219 -27.92 9.51 8.04
C LEU A 219 -26.91 9.69 6.89
N THR A 220 -27.41 9.57 5.67
CA THR A 220 -26.61 9.59 4.45
C THR A 220 -26.41 11.04 3.97
N SER A 221 -25.15 11.44 3.77
CA SER A 221 -24.80 12.80 3.33
C SER A 221 -25.35 13.09 1.94
N THR A 222 -25.93 14.28 1.73
CA THR A 222 -26.44 14.69 0.41
C THR A 222 -25.35 15.24 -0.52
N LEU A 223 -24.08 15.32 -0.07
CA LEU A 223 -22.98 15.94 -0.83
C LEU A 223 -22.37 15.00 -1.89
N PHE A 224 -22.65 13.70 -1.78
CA PHE A 224 -22.19 12.68 -2.71
C PHE A 224 -23.26 12.38 -3.76
N SER A 225 -22.85 12.42 -5.04
CA SER A 225 -23.67 11.86 -6.11
C SER A 225 -23.71 10.33 -5.99
N LYS A 226 -24.65 9.68 -6.66
CA LYS A 226 -24.73 8.22 -6.67
C LYS A 226 -23.43 7.59 -7.20
N ASP A 227 -22.94 8.09 -8.32
CA ASP A 227 -21.70 7.62 -8.95
C ASP A 227 -20.49 7.74 -8.00
N ASP A 228 -20.41 8.84 -7.24
CA ASP A 228 -19.33 9.03 -6.26
C ASP A 228 -19.38 7.96 -5.15
N ARG A 229 -20.56 7.50 -4.76
CA ARG A 229 -20.73 6.44 -3.75
C ARG A 229 -20.36 5.08 -4.33
N ASP A 230 -20.87 4.79 -5.52
CA ASP A 230 -20.64 3.51 -6.18
C ASP A 230 -19.13 3.27 -6.38
N ILE A 231 -18.37 4.32 -6.75
CA ILE A 231 -16.89 4.27 -6.83
C ILE A 231 -16.25 3.92 -5.48
N LEU A 232 -16.70 4.54 -4.39
CA LEU A 232 -16.14 4.31 -3.05
C LEU A 232 -16.45 2.88 -2.56
N ILE A 233 -17.69 2.43 -2.78
CA ILE A 233 -18.15 1.07 -2.44
C ILE A 233 -17.33 0.04 -3.20
N GLU A 234 -17.25 0.16 -4.53
CA GLU A 234 -16.49 -0.75 -5.38
C GLU A 234 -15.02 -0.78 -4.98
N THR A 235 -14.41 0.38 -4.72
CA THR A 235 -13.01 0.50 -4.31
C THR A 235 -12.72 -0.22 -2.99
N LEU A 236 -13.59 -0.06 -1.98
CA LEU A 236 -13.38 -0.68 -0.67
C LEU A 236 -13.71 -2.18 -0.68
N ASP A 237 -14.71 -2.61 -1.46
CA ASP A 237 -14.99 -4.04 -1.66
C ASP A 237 -13.84 -4.73 -2.41
N ASP A 238 -13.22 -4.05 -3.39
CA ASP A 238 -12.00 -4.49 -4.06
C ASP A 238 -10.84 -4.76 -3.09
N TYR A 239 -10.68 -3.91 -2.08
CA TYR A 239 -9.66 -4.06 -1.02
C TYR A 239 -10.03 -5.17 -0.04
N ARG A 240 -11.31 -5.26 0.33
CA ARG A 240 -11.83 -6.35 1.16
C ARG A 240 -11.56 -7.68 0.47
N GLN A 241 -11.86 -7.82 -0.82
CA GLN A 241 -11.64 -9.05 -1.56
C GLN A 241 -10.16 -9.44 -1.65
N SER A 242 -9.22 -8.49 -1.77
CA SER A 242 -7.78 -8.82 -1.69
C SER A 242 -7.39 -9.28 -0.29
N LEU A 243 -7.98 -8.70 0.77
CA LEU A 243 -7.73 -9.10 2.15
C LEU A 243 -8.30 -10.50 2.44
N VAL A 244 -9.44 -10.86 1.86
CA VAL A 244 -9.99 -12.22 1.90
C VAL A 244 -8.98 -13.22 1.35
N VAL A 245 -8.49 -12.97 0.13
CA VAL A 245 -7.52 -13.87 -0.53
C VAL A 245 -6.26 -14.01 0.32
N HIS A 246 -5.69 -12.90 0.78
CA HIS A 246 -4.48 -12.93 1.59
C HIS A 246 -4.67 -13.67 2.93
N THR A 247 -5.82 -13.47 3.58
CA THR A 247 -6.15 -14.17 4.84
C THR A 247 -6.29 -15.68 4.61
N MET A 248 -6.93 -16.09 3.51
CA MET A 248 -7.11 -17.50 3.17
C MET A 248 -5.80 -18.18 2.75
N GLU A 249 -4.94 -17.51 1.99
CA GLU A 249 -3.60 -18.02 1.67
C GLU A 249 -2.78 -18.25 2.95
N CYS A 250 -2.83 -17.32 3.90
CA CYS A 250 -2.15 -17.45 5.19
C CYS A 250 -2.75 -18.58 6.05
N TYR A 251 -4.08 -18.76 6.03
CA TYR A 251 -4.77 -19.87 6.68
C TYR A 251 -4.36 -21.24 6.12
N GLU A 252 -4.31 -21.37 4.79
CA GLU A 252 -3.87 -22.59 4.13
C GLU A 252 -2.41 -22.92 4.46
N GLU A 253 -1.51 -21.93 4.43
CA GLU A 253 -0.11 -22.11 4.83
C GLU A 253 0.02 -22.55 6.29
N MET A 254 -0.73 -21.92 7.20
CA MET A 254 -0.78 -22.27 8.61
C MET A 254 -1.20 -23.74 8.82
N ASN A 255 -2.27 -24.18 8.15
CA ASN A 255 -2.79 -25.55 8.26
C ASN A 255 -1.82 -26.61 7.68
N ILE A 256 -1.11 -26.25 6.59
CA ILE A 256 -0.06 -27.11 6.04
C ILE A 256 1.09 -27.27 7.04
N LEU A 257 1.55 -26.18 7.65
CA LEU A 257 2.62 -26.21 8.66
C LEU A 257 2.20 -27.00 9.91
N GLU A 258 0.95 -26.84 10.35
CA GLU A 258 0.39 -27.63 11.45
C GLU A 258 0.40 -29.13 11.14
N SER A 259 -0.06 -29.50 9.95
CA SER A 259 -0.05 -30.89 9.47
C SER A 259 1.36 -31.48 9.42
N VAL A 260 2.36 -30.69 8.99
CA VAL A 260 3.77 -31.08 9.00
C VAL A 260 4.24 -31.35 10.43
N ILE A 261 3.99 -30.42 11.36
CA ILE A 261 4.38 -30.55 12.78
C ILE A 261 3.74 -31.78 13.43
N ILE A 262 2.45 -32.03 13.18
CA ILE A 262 1.73 -33.20 13.69
C ILE A 262 2.38 -34.49 13.16
N ASN A 263 2.69 -34.56 11.86
CA ASN A 263 3.31 -35.73 11.25
C ASN A 263 4.74 -35.97 11.74
N GLU A 264 5.54 -34.93 11.94
CA GLU A 264 6.88 -35.06 12.52
C GLU A 264 6.83 -35.59 13.95
N LYS A 265 5.94 -35.05 14.79
CA LYS A 265 5.70 -35.55 16.15
C LYS A 265 5.29 -37.02 16.15
N ARG A 266 4.41 -37.44 15.22
CA ARG A 266 4.02 -38.85 15.06
C ARG A 266 5.19 -39.75 14.66
N LYS A 267 6.03 -39.33 13.71
CA LYS A 267 7.11 -40.16 13.13
C LYS A 267 8.40 -40.18 13.97
N ARG A 268 8.73 -39.08 14.65
CA ARG A 268 10.03 -38.87 15.32
C ARG A 268 9.92 -38.56 16.82
N GLY A 269 8.70 -38.33 17.34
CA GLY A 269 8.46 -37.99 18.74
C GLY A 269 8.60 -36.50 19.09
N ASP A 270 9.21 -35.68 18.23
CA ASP A 270 9.22 -34.21 18.32
C ASP A 270 9.25 -33.60 16.90
N ALA A 271 8.88 -32.32 16.79
CA ALA A 271 8.96 -31.53 15.56
C ALA A 271 10.15 -30.58 15.58
N SER A 272 10.63 -30.16 14.40
CA SER A 272 11.70 -29.18 14.28
C SER A 272 11.39 -27.88 15.04
N ALA A 273 12.42 -27.27 15.65
CA ALA A 273 12.29 -25.95 16.28
C ALA A 273 11.97 -24.86 15.24
N ASP A 274 12.54 -24.97 14.04
CA ASP A 274 12.33 -24.02 12.94
C ASP A 274 10.89 -24.08 12.42
N ASP A 275 10.32 -25.28 12.26
CA ASP A 275 8.93 -25.42 11.78
C ASP A 275 7.92 -24.94 12.81
N ARG A 276 8.18 -25.20 14.11
CA ARG A 276 7.38 -24.62 15.22
C ARG A 276 7.42 -23.09 15.20
N GLN A 277 8.60 -22.50 15.00
CA GLN A 277 8.74 -21.06 14.92
C GLN A 277 8.02 -20.48 13.69
N ARG A 278 8.14 -21.12 12.52
CA ARG A 278 7.43 -20.71 11.30
C ARG A 278 5.92 -20.75 11.49
N PHE A 279 5.39 -21.84 12.03
CA PHE A 279 3.97 -21.97 12.33
C PHE A 279 3.47 -20.85 13.25
N GLU A 280 4.18 -20.56 14.33
CA GLU A 280 3.78 -19.51 15.27
C GLU A 280 3.79 -18.12 14.63
N LEU A 281 4.77 -17.83 13.76
CA LEU A 281 4.82 -16.57 13.01
C LEU A 281 3.67 -16.45 11.99
N THR A 282 3.39 -17.52 11.23
CA THR A 282 2.29 -17.57 10.26
C THR A 282 0.95 -17.43 10.97
N LYS A 283 0.76 -18.11 12.11
CA LYS A 283 -0.44 -18.00 12.94
C LYS A 283 -0.68 -16.57 13.43
N GLN A 284 0.34 -15.92 13.98
CA GLN A 284 0.22 -14.51 14.41
C GLN A 284 -0.04 -13.55 13.23
N HIS A 285 0.38 -13.91 12.02
CA HIS A 285 0.06 -13.13 10.83
C HIS A 285 -1.41 -13.33 10.43
N PHE A 286 -1.86 -14.58 10.36
CA PHE A 286 -3.24 -14.95 10.08
C PHE A 286 -4.21 -14.29 11.06
N GLU A 287 -3.98 -14.38 12.38
CA GLU A 287 -4.85 -13.79 13.40
C GLU A 287 -5.01 -12.27 13.22
N ARG A 288 -3.94 -11.56 12.83
CA ARG A 288 -3.99 -10.12 12.54
C ARG A 288 -4.78 -9.80 11.27
N LEU A 289 -4.60 -10.58 10.20
CA LEU A 289 -5.32 -10.39 8.95
C LEU A 289 -6.80 -10.72 9.13
N HIS A 290 -7.12 -11.84 9.78
CA HIS A 290 -8.48 -12.27 10.08
C HIS A 290 -9.22 -11.23 10.93
N PHE A 291 -8.60 -10.73 11.99
CA PHE A 291 -9.18 -9.65 12.80
C PHE A 291 -9.48 -8.41 11.95
N SER A 292 -8.53 -7.99 11.11
CA SER A 292 -8.72 -6.84 10.22
C SER A 292 -9.84 -7.07 9.20
N LEU A 293 -9.98 -8.30 8.72
CA LEU A 293 -11.01 -8.70 7.78
C LEU A 293 -12.39 -8.70 8.42
N ASP A 294 -12.52 -9.20 9.65
CA ASP A 294 -13.78 -9.16 10.40
C ASP A 294 -14.24 -7.71 10.66
N GLU A 295 -13.32 -6.86 11.10
CA GLU A 295 -13.62 -5.44 11.32
C GLU A 295 -14.01 -4.72 10.02
N LEU A 296 -13.32 -5.02 8.91
CA LEU A 296 -13.65 -4.45 7.60
C LEU A 296 -14.99 -4.98 7.08
N ASN A 297 -15.29 -6.26 7.25
CA ASN A 297 -16.59 -6.87 6.91
C ASN A 297 -17.72 -6.19 7.71
N GLU A 298 -17.54 -6.03 9.02
CA GLU A 298 -18.50 -5.33 9.88
C GLU A 298 -18.75 -3.91 9.37
N CYS A 299 -17.70 -3.13 9.07
CA CYS A 299 -17.86 -1.75 8.59
C CYS A 299 -18.58 -1.66 7.24
N LEU A 300 -18.28 -2.59 6.32
CA LEU A 300 -18.78 -2.56 4.94
C LEU A 300 -20.14 -3.27 4.77
N GLY A 301 -20.69 -3.87 5.82
CA GLY A 301 -21.98 -4.57 5.76
C GLY A 301 -21.89 -5.99 5.21
N HIS A 302 -20.70 -6.61 5.21
CA HIS A 302 -20.52 -7.99 4.80
C HIS A 302 -20.56 -8.95 6.00
N PRO A 303 -21.08 -10.18 5.82
CA PRO A 303 -21.01 -11.18 6.87
C PRO A 303 -19.55 -11.59 7.16
N PRO A 304 -19.24 -12.04 8.38
CA PRO A 304 -17.98 -12.70 8.70
C PRO A 304 -17.75 -13.91 7.79
N ILE A 305 -16.48 -14.27 7.60
CA ILE A 305 -16.13 -15.38 6.72
C ILE A 305 -16.04 -16.67 7.52
N GLU A 306 -16.66 -17.72 7.00
CA GLU A 306 -16.54 -19.06 7.56
C GLU A 306 -15.25 -19.72 7.04
N LEU A 307 -14.39 -20.12 7.98
CA LEU A 307 -13.17 -20.84 7.67
C LEU A 307 -13.49 -22.31 7.35
N PRO A 308 -12.88 -22.90 6.30
CA PRO A 308 -13.03 -24.32 6.01
C PRO A 308 -12.62 -25.19 7.21
N PRO A 309 -13.38 -26.25 7.55
CA PRO A 309 -13.02 -27.16 8.63
C PRO A 309 -11.69 -27.86 8.34
N GLU A 310 -10.89 -28.07 9.39
CA GLU A 310 -9.64 -28.82 9.31
C GLU A 310 -9.90 -30.24 8.77
N GLU A 311 -9.29 -30.60 7.64
CA GLU A 311 -9.30 -31.98 7.18
C GLU A 311 -8.43 -32.82 8.13
N SER A 312 -9.08 -33.70 8.91
CA SER A 312 -8.39 -34.60 9.84
C SER A 312 -7.40 -35.50 9.08
N SER A 313 -6.12 -35.36 9.40
CA SER A 313 -5.01 -36.03 8.73
C SER A 313 -4.95 -37.54 9.06
N ASP A 314 -5.67 -38.36 8.30
CA ASP A 314 -5.33 -39.79 8.13
C ASP A 314 -4.52 -40.05 6.85
N ASP A 315 -4.40 -39.07 5.94
CA ASP A 315 -3.71 -39.26 4.66
C ASP A 315 -2.34 -38.55 4.61
N ASP A 316 -1.27 -39.35 4.43
CA ASP A 316 0.14 -38.97 4.17
C ASP A 316 0.34 -38.05 2.93
N ALA A 317 -0.72 -37.60 2.27
CA ALA A 317 -0.70 -36.84 1.02
C ALA A 317 -0.36 -35.34 1.18
N ALA A 318 -0.53 -34.76 2.37
CA ALA A 318 -0.33 -33.33 2.60
C ALA A 318 1.15 -32.90 2.47
N ALA A 319 2.10 -33.77 2.83
CA ALA A 319 3.53 -33.45 2.86
C ALA A 319 4.18 -33.27 1.47
N HIS A 320 3.55 -33.76 0.40
CA HIS A 320 4.10 -33.68 -0.97
C HIS A 320 3.80 -32.37 -1.71
N ARG A 321 2.97 -31.46 -1.16
CA ARG A 321 2.57 -30.22 -1.85
C ARG A 321 3.63 -29.11 -1.83
N LEU A 322 4.69 -29.24 -1.02
CA LEU A 322 5.78 -28.26 -0.96
C LEU A 322 6.84 -28.42 -2.08
N SER A 323 6.85 -29.54 -2.84
CA SER A 323 7.84 -29.75 -3.92
C SER A 323 7.34 -29.42 -5.33
N GLY A 324 6.04 -29.13 -5.49
CA GLY A 324 5.47 -28.71 -6.76
C GLY A 324 4.92 -27.31 -6.60
N GLY A 325 5.57 -26.32 -7.22
CA GLY A 325 5.18 -24.91 -7.14
C GLY A 325 3.67 -24.72 -7.24
N LEU A 326 3.12 -23.97 -6.29
CA LEU A 326 1.71 -23.64 -6.16
C LEU A 326 1.20 -22.91 -7.42
N LYS A 327 0.69 -23.69 -8.37
CA LYS A 327 -0.39 -23.28 -9.26
C LYS A 327 -1.64 -24.03 -8.82
N GLY A 328 -2.24 -23.54 -7.75
CA GLY A 328 -3.53 -23.99 -7.23
C GLY A 328 -4.55 -22.91 -7.47
N THR A 329 -5.38 -23.12 -8.48
CA THR A 329 -6.63 -22.41 -8.71
C THR A 329 -7.46 -22.32 -7.44
N VAL A 330 -7.63 -21.12 -6.89
CA VAL A 330 -8.74 -20.81 -5.99
C VAL A 330 -10.00 -20.89 -6.84
N GLN A 331 -10.69 -22.02 -6.74
CA GLN A 331 -12.03 -22.17 -7.28
C GLN A 331 -12.92 -21.19 -6.54
N ASN A 332 -13.40 -20.21 -7.31
CA ASN A 332 -14.31 -19.16 -6.90
C ASN A 332 -15.65 -19.79 -6.50
N ASN A 333 -15.79 -20.21 -5.24
CA ASN A 333 -17.08 -20.60 -4.65
C ASN A 333 -17.89 -19.34 -4.35
N ASN A 334 -18.25 -18.62 -5.41
CA ASN A 334 -19.28 -17.58 -5.41
C ASN A 334 -20.09 -17.67 -6.71
N THR A 335 -20.63 -18.86 -6.98
CA THR A 335 -21.65 -19.08 -8.00
C THR A 335 -22.74 -20.00 -7.45
N HIS A 336 -23.45 -19.54 -6.43
CA HIS A 336 -24.75 -20.14 -6.07
C HIS A 336 -25.94 -19.19 -6.20
N CYS A 337 -25.79 -18.08 -6.92
CA CYS A 337 -26.90 -17.20 -7.28
C CYS A 337 -26.76 -16.65 -8.70
N GLN A 338 -26.53 -17.51 -9.71
CA GLN A 338 -26.89 -17.27 -11.12
C GLN A 338 -26.42 -18.47 -11.97
N ASN A 339 -27.24 -18.86 -12.94
CA ASN A 339 -27.02 -19.92 -13.95
C ASN A 339 -27.64 -21.30 -13.65
N ASN A 340 -28.96 -21.33 -13.62
CA ASN A 340 -29.68 -22.40 -14.30
C ASN A 340 -30.34 -21.78 -15.53
N ILE A 341 -29.78 -22.01 -16.73
CA ILE A 341 -30.52 -22.17 -17.99
C ILE A 341 -29.50 -22.50 -19.11
N THR A 342 -29.73 -23.67 -19.72
CA THR A 342 -29.24 -24.15 -21.02
C THR A 342 -27.75 -24.46 -21.21
N GLN A 343 -27.38 -25.71 -20.91
CA GLN A 343 -26.68 -26.55 -21.90
C GLN A 343 -27.11 -28.01 -21.76
N GLN A 344 -28.01 -28.44 -22.65
CA GLN A 344 -28.06 -29.80 -23.20
C GLN A 344 -29.24 -29.86 -24.18
N GLN A 345 -28.95 -29.95 -25.48
CA GLN A 345 -29.72 -30.71 -26.47
C GLN A 345 -29.11 -30.49 -27.86
N ALA A 346 -28.11 -31.31 -28.19
CA ALA A 346 -27.88 -31.67 -29.59
C ALA A 346 -29.12 -32.44 -30.06
N LYS A 347 -30.01 -31.77 -30.80
CA LYS A 347 -31.24 -32.34 -31.36
C LYS A 347 -30.87 -33.38 -32.42
N LYS A 348 -30.83 -34.66 -32.03
CA LYS A 348 -31.25 -35.73 -32.92
C LYS A 348 -32.71 -35.47 -33.27
N THR A 349 -33.08 -35.62 -34.54
CA THR A 349 -34.48 -35.69 -34.97
C THR A 349 -35.24 -36.60 -34.00
N PRO A 350 -36.36 -36.16 -33.42
CA PRO A 350 -37.07 -36.96 -32.46
C PRO A 350 -37.48 -38.26 -33.13
N LYS A 351 -37.05 -39.42 -32.62
CA LYS A 351 -37.39 -40.72 -33.22
C LYS A 351 -38.90 -40.88 -33.42
N TRP A 352 -39.73 -40.26 -32.58
CA TRP A 352 -41.18 -40.28 -32.74
C TRP A 352 -41.66 -39.65 -34.06
N LEU A 353 -40.93 -38.67 -34.61
CA LEU A 353 -41.24 -38.03 -35.90
C LEU A 353 -40.93 -38.98 -37.07
N GLU A 354 -39.81 -39.72 -37.01
CA GLU A 354 -39.52 -40.79 -37.97
C GLU A 354 -40.54 -41.93 -37.87
N TYR A 355 -40.91 -42.34 -36.65
CA TYR A 355 -41.98 -43.32 -36.42
C TYR A 355 -43.34 -42.82 -36.91
N LEU A 356 -43.63 -41.52 -36.83
CA LEU A 356 -44.87 -40.94 -37.32
C LEU A 356 -44.90 -40.93 -38.85
N ILE A 357 -43.80 -40.57 -39.52
CA ILE A 357 -43.68 -40.64 -40.99
C ILE A 357 -43.78 -42.09 -41.47
N TYR A 358 -43.12 -43.03 -40.77
CA TYR A 358 -43.19 -44.46 -41.08
C TYR A 358 -44.61 -45.01 -40.85
N GLY A 359 -45.26 -44.60 -39.76
CA GLY A 359 -46.64 -44.95 -39.44
C GLY A 359 -47.64 -44.41 -40.48
N VAL A 360 -47.47 -43.18 -40.94
CA VAL A 360 -48.30 -42.59 -42.01
C VAL A 360 -48.07 -43.34 -43.32
N LYS A 361 -46.81 -43.64 -43.70
CA LYS A 361 -46.50 -44.45 -44.89
C LYS A 361 -47.08 -45.87 -44.80
N MET A 362 -46.98 -46.53 -43.66
CA MET A 362 -47.57 -47.86 -43.43
C MET A 362 -49.09 -47.83 -43.45
N SER A 363 -49.72 -46.77 -42.94
CA SER A 363 -51.18 -46.60 -43.04
C SER A 363 -51.63 -46.38 -44.49
N LEU A 364 -50.89 -45.60 -45.28
CA LEU A 364 -51.12 -45.41 -46.72
C LEU A 364 -50.95 -46.71 -47.51
N TYR A 365 -49.96 -47.53 -47.14
CA TYR A 365 -49.76 -48.87 -47.72
C TYR A 365 -50.90 -49.82 -47.33
N GLY A 366 -51.35 -49.79 -46.08
CA GLY A 366 -52.50 -50.56 -45.60
C GLY A 366 -53.79 -50.16 -46.30
N VAL A 367 -54.02 -48.86 -46.51
CA VAL A 367 -55.16 -48.35 -47.29
C VAL A 367 -55.04 -48.78 -48.75
N LYS A 368 -53.85 -48.70 -49.38
CA LYS A 368 -53.63 -49.24 -50.74
C LYS A 368 -53.92 -50.74 -50.83
N MET A 369 -53.47 -51.55 -49.87
CA MET A 369 -53.69 -53.00 -49.86
C MET A 369 -55.16 -53.36 -49.61
N LEU A 370 -55.85 -52.65 -48.71
CA LEU A 370 -57.30 -52.78 -48.50
C LEU A 370 -58.10 -52.37 -49.74
N PHE A 371 -57.63 -51.36 -50.48
CA PHE A 371 -58.25 -50.94 -51.73
C PHE A 371 -58.04 -51.96 -52.85
N ILE A 372 -56.85 -52.56 -52.96
CA ILE A 372 -56.55 -53.63 -53.95
C ILE A 372 -57.32 -54.91 -53.63
N THR A 373 -57.39 -55.31 -52.36
CA THR A 373 -58.20 -56.47 -51.93
C THR A 373 -59.69 -56.22 -52.08
N GLY A 374 -60.17 -55.01 -51.77
CA GLY A 374 -61.54 -54.56 -52.06
C GLY A 374 -61.86 -54.53 -53.55
N LEU A 375 -60.94 -54.05 -54.39
CA LEU A 375 -61.04 -54.08 -55.85
C LEU A 375 -61.12 -55.53 -56.38
N ASN A 376 -60.31 -56.45 -55.87
CA ASN A 376 -60.37 -57.86 -56.27
C ASN A 376 -61.70 -58.51 -55.83
N LEU A 377 -62.20 -58.19 -54.64
CA LEU A 377 -63.50 -58.70 -54.16
C LEU A 377 -64.67 -58.16 -55.00
N ILE A 378 -64.63 -56.88 -55.35
CA ILE A 378 -65.65 -56.22 -56.18
C ILE A 378 -65.55 -56.65 -57.65
N THR A 379 -64.35 -56.90 -58.19
CA THR A 379 -64.18 -57.44 -59.55
C THR A 379 -64.71 -58.87 -59.64
N THR A 380 -64.56 -59.65 -58.56
CA THR A 380 -65.15 -61.00 -58.46
C THR A 380 -66.68 -60.94 -58.34
N ALA A 381 -67.22 -59.92 -57.67
CA ALA A 381 -68.67 -59.67 -57.57
C ALA A 381 -69.28 -59.07 -58.85
N ALA A 382 -68.55 -58.22 -59.58
CA ALA A 382 -69.02 -57.54 -60.79
C ALA A 382 -69.11 -58.46 -62.02
N ASN A 383 -68.44 -59.62 -62.00
CA ASN A 383 -68.64 -60.68 -62.99
C ASN A 383 -70.05 -61.31 -62.90
N LEU A 384 -70.82 -61.03 -61.85
CA LEU A 384 -72.25 -61.32 -61.76
C LEU A 384 -73.04 -60.02 -61.60
N MET A 385 -73.68 -59.57 -62.67
CA MET A 385 -74.77 -58.57 -62.67
C MET A 385 -74.42 -57.14 -62.22
N VAL A 386 -73.89 -56.32 -63.13
CA VAL A 386 -73.99 -54.85 -63.02
C VAL A 386 -74.14 -54.22 -64.41
N SER A 387 -75.12 -53.32 -64.60
CA SER A 387 -75.27 -52.52 -65.82
C SER A 387 -74.05 -51.62 -66.04
N SER A 388 -73.58 -51.51 -67.29
CA SER A 388 -72.41 -50.71 -67.73
C SER A 388 -72.27 -49.31 -67.07
N SER A 389 -73.39 -48.64 -66.78
CA SER A 389 -73.46 -47.31 -66.17
C SER A 389 -72.89 -47.20 -64.75
N THR A 390 -73.04 -48.22 -63.90
CA THR A 390 -72.55 -48.20 -62.50
C THR A 390 -71.05 -48.48 -62.41
N LEU A 391 -70.52 -49.33 -63.29
CA LEU A 391 -69.07 -49.53 -63.45
C LEU A 391 -68.37 -48.25 -63.95
N MET A 392 -68.99 -47.53 -64.88
CA MET A 392 -68.46 -46.23 -65.35
C MET A 392 -68.38 -45.20 -64.21
N LEU A 393 -69.40 -45.09 -63.36
CA LEU A 393 -69.36 -44.18 -62.22
C LEU A 393 -68.26 -44.56 -61.20
N TYR A 394 -68.06 -45.86 -60.97
CA TYR A 394 -67.00 -46.37 -60.09
C TYR A 394 -65.60 -46.04 -60.61
N PHE A 395 -65.32 -46.26 -61.90
CA PHE A 395 -64.04 -45.90 -62.50
C PHE A 395 -63.79 -44.37 -62.48
N VAL A 396 -64.83 -43.56 -62.66
CA VAL A 396 -64.73 -42.09 -62.55
C VAL A 396 -64.39 -41.66 -61.12
N ILE A 397 -65.07 -42.22 -60.10
CA ILE A 397 -64.78 -41.91 -58.70
C ILE A 397 -63.35 -42.33 -58.32
N ILE A 398 -62.92 -43.52 -58.75
CA ILE A 398 -61.56 -44.00 -58.53
C ILE A 398 -60.53 -43.10 -59.19
N GLY A 399 -60.75 -42.70 -60.46
CA GLY A 399 -59.88 -41.75 -61.14
C GLY A 399 -59.78 -40.39 -60.44
N LEU A 400 -60.90 -39.90 -59.89
CA LEU A 400 -60.92 -38.68 -59.09
C LEU A 400 -60.15 -38.83 -57.76
N ILE A 401 -60.19 -40.01 -57.14
CA ILE A 401 -59.42 -40.30 -55.92
C ILE A 401 -57.93 -40.36 -56.23
N TYR A 402 -57.51 -41.07 -57.29
CA TYR A 402 -56.11 -41.14 -57.70
C TYR A 402 -55.54 -39.75 -58.02
N THR A 403 -56.26 -38.94 -58.81
CA THR A 403 -55.81 -37.57 -59.12
C THR A 403 -55.74 -36.66 -57.89
N ARG A 404 -56.59 -36.87 -56.88
CA ARG A 404 -56.50 -36.17 -55.59
C ARG A 404 -55.30 -36.65 -54.76
N LEU A 405 -55.02 -37.95 -54.75
CA LEU A 405 -53.88 -38.53 -54.06
C LEU A 405 -52.54 -38.08 -54.67
N ASP A 406 -52.42 -38.08 -55.99
CA ASP A 406 -51.22 -37.59 -56.69
C ASP A 406 -50.97 -36.11 -56.36
N ARG A 407 -52.02 -35.28 -56.38
CA ARG A 407 -51.93 -33.87 -55.95
C ARG A 407 -51.53 -33.71 -54.48
N MET A 408 -51.87 -34.66 -53.62
CA MET A 408 -51.42 -34.64 -52.22
C MET A 408 -49.94 -35.04 -52.12
N GLU A 409 -49.52 -36.05 -52.89
CA GLU A 409 -48.11 -36.48 -52.98
C GLU A 409 -47.21 -35.35 -53.47
N ASP A 410 -47.63 -34.61 -54.51
CA ASP A 410 -46.94 -33.41 -55.02
C ASP A 410 -46.83 -32.30 -53.95
N LYS A 411 -47.88 -32.10 -53.15
CA LYS A 411 -47.84 -31.13 -52.04
C LYS A 411 -46.90 -31.58 -50.93
N ILE A 412 -46.84 -32.88 -50.62
CA ILE A 412 -45.95 -33.45 -49.62
C ILE A 412 -44.49 -33.34 -50.07
N THR A 413 -44.18 -33.64 -51.33
CA THR A 413 -42.83 -33.48 -51.88
C THR A 413 -42.41 -32.01 -51.92
N SER A 414 -43.30 -31.11 -52.32
CA SER A 414 -43.08 -29.66 -52.26
C SER A 414 -42.81 -29.18 -50.82
N PHE A 415 -43.59 -29.67 -49.85
CA PHE A 415 -43.39 -29.33 -48.44
C PHE A 415 -42.07 -29.87 -47.89
N SER A 416 -41.70 -31.10 -48.24
CA SER A 416 -40.40 -31.69 -47.88
C SER A 416 -39.24 -30.86 -48.45
N GLY A 417 -39.34 -30.39 -49.70
CA GLY A 417 -38.34 -29.50 -50.30
C GLY A 417 -38.20 -28.18 -49.56
N LYS A 418 -39.32 -27.57 -49.16
CA LYS A 418 -39.32 -26.34 -48.33
C LYS A 418 -38.71 -26.58 -46.95
N LEU A 419 -38.94 -27.74 -46.35
CA LEU A 419 -38.40 -28.10 -45.04
C LEU A 419 -36.87 -28.26 -45.09
N ASN A 420 -36.34 -28.93 -46.12
CA ASN A 420 -34.89 -29.03 -46.34
C ASN A 420 -34.26 -27.64 -46.60
N ALA A 421 -34.93 -26.78 -47.36
CA ALA A 421 -34.48 -25.40 -47.59
C ALA A 421 -34.50 -24.55 -46.29
N PHE A 422 -35.42 -24.85 -45.37
CA PHE A 422 -35.45 -24.21 -44.06
C PHE A 422 -34.33 -24.72 -43.15
N GLU A 423 -34.08 -26.03 -43.14
CA GLU A 423 -32.99 -26.66 -42.38
C GLU A 423 -31.61 -26.12 -42.79
N THR A 424 -31.36 -25.98 -44.10
CA THR A 424 -30.11 -25.38 -44.60
C THR A 424 -29.92 -23.92 -44.15
N LYS A 425 -31.00 -23.13 -44.08
CA LYS A 425 -30.95 -21.76 -43.54
C LYS A 425 -30.66 -21.74 -42.05
N ILE A 426 -31.25 -22.66 -41.27
CA ILE A 426 -30.96 -22.81 -39.84
C ILE A 426 -29.48 -23.14 -39.63
N ASN A 427 -28.94 -24.14 -40.33
CA ASN A 427 -27.53 -24.52 -40.19
C ASN A 427 -26.58 -23.37 -40.57
N LYS A 428 -26.93 -22.59 -41.59
CA LYS A 428 -26.16 -21.40 -41.96
C LYS A 428 -26.22 -20.31 -40.88
N MET A 429 -27.40 -20.10 -40.28
CA MET A 429 -27.59 -19.17 -39.17
C MET A 429 -26.79 -19.61 -37.94
N GLU A 430 -26.82 -20.89 -37.58
CA GLU A 430 -26.08 -21.45 -36.45
C GLU A 430 -24.56 -21.32 -36.61
N ASN A 431 -24.05 -21.61 -37.82
CA ASN A 431 -22.63 -21.43 -38.14
C ASN A 431 -22.21 -19.96 -38.07
N ASN A 432 -23.04 -19.05 -38.59
CA ASN A 432 -22.75 -17.62 -38.50
C ASN A 432 -22.76 -17.14 -37.05
N PHE A 433 -23.74 -17.55 -36.26
CA PHE A 433 -23.85 -17.17 -34.85
C PHE A 433 -22.65 -17.70 -34.04
N THR A 434 -22.29 -18.97 -34.23
CA THR A 434 -21.12 -19.58 -33.58
C THR A 434 -19.83 -18.85 -33.96
N LYS A 435 -19.66 -18.51 -35.24
CA LYS A 435 -18.49 -17.75 -35.71
C LYS A 435 -18.45 -16.35 -35.10
N THR A 436 -19.55 -15.62 -35.11
CA THR A 436 -19.63 -14.28 -34.53
C THR A 436 -19.34 -14.29 -33.04
N ILE A 437 -19.95 -15.21 -32.28
CA ILE A 437 -19.68 -15.34 -30.84
C ILE A 437 -18.22 -15.66 -30.59
N LYS A 438 -17.66 -16.64 -31.31
CA LYS A 438 -16.27 -17.04 -31.12
C LYS A 438 -15.32 -15.87 -31.36
N THR A 439 -15.48 -15.15 -32.46
CA THR A 439 -14.63 -13.99 -32.77
C THR A 439 -14.79 -12.87 -31.74
N GLN A 440 -16.03 -12.55 -31.33
CA GLN A 440 -16.26 -11.51 -30.31
C GLN A 440 -15.64 -11.89 -28.95
N ILE A 441 -15.70 -13.16 -28.57
CA ILE A 441 -15.10 -13.66 -27.34
C ILE A 441 -13.57 -13.60 -27.44
N ASP A 442 -12.99 -14.12 -28.53
CA ASP A 442 -11.54 -14.13 -28.76
C ASP A 442 -10.98 -12.69 -28.74
N ASP A 443 -11.59 -11.76 -29.47
CA ASP A 443 -11.19 -10.35 -29.51
C ASP A 443 -11.32 -9.69 -28.12
N ALA A 444 -12.40 -9.97 -27.38
CA ALA A 444 -12.60 -9.40 -26.05
C ALA A 444 -11.57 -9.92 -25.03
N PHE A 445 -11.20 -11.20 -25.11
CA PHE A 445 -10.16 -11.79 -24.26
C PHE A 445 -8.77 -11.27 -24.63
N GLU A 446 -8.45 -11.16 -25.90
CA GLU A 446 -7.13 -10.70 -26.36
C GLU A 446 -6.88 -9.25 -25.96
N ASN A 447 -7.88 -8.37 -26.11
CA ASN A 447 -7.80 -6.98 -25.64
C ASN A 447 -7.61 -6.88 -24.12
N LYS A 448 -8.38 -7.65 -23.33
CA LYS A 448 -8.22 -7.67 -21.86
C LYS A 448 -6.86 -8.21 -21.43
N ILE A 449 -6.31 -9.19 -22.15
CA ILE A 449 -4.97 -9.72 -21.90
C ILE A 449 -3.92 -8.66 -22.17
N ASP A 450 -4.04 -7.89 -23.25
CA ASP A 450 -3.09 -6.83 -23.58
C ASP A 450 -3.17 -5.65 -22.60
N ASP A 451 -4.38 -5.26 -22.18
CA ASP A 451 -4.58 -4.28 -21.10
C ASP A 451 -3.93 -4.76 -19.80
N LEU A 452 -4.09 -6.03 -19.46
CA LEU A 452 -3.49 -6.64 -18.28
C LEU A 452 -1.95 -6.66 -18.38
N LYS A 453 -1.38 -6.99 -19.56
CA LYS A 453 0.07 -6.92 -19.80
C LYS A 453 0.60 -5.50 -19.60
N ILE A 454 -0.10 -4.49 -20.12
CA ILE A 454 0.28 -3.08 -19.97
C ILE A 454 0.22 -2.66 -18.50
N TYR A 455 -0.86 -3.03 -17.79
CA TYR A 455 -1.03 -2.74 -16.37
C TYR A 455 0.06 -3.40 -15.51
N ILE A 456 0.34 -4.68 -15.72
CA ILE A 456 1.38 -5.41 -15.00
C ILE A 456 2.75 -4.80 -15.28
N ASN A 457 3.10 -4.56 -16.54
CA ASN A 457 4.41 -4.00 -16.90
C ASN A 457 4.62 -2.60 -16.32
N SER A 458 3.60 -1.74 -16.37
CA SER A 458 3.69 -0.40 -15.77
C SER A 458 3.79 -0.44 -14.24
N THR A 459 3.07 -1.37 -13.59
CA THR A 459 3.11 -1.55 -12.14
C THR A 459 4.47 -2.09 -11.68
N ILE A 460 4.99 -3.15 -12.33
CA ILE A 460 6.30 -3.72 -12.03
C ILE A 460 7.39 -2.67 -12.25
N LYS A 461 7.33 -1.92 -13.36
CA LYS A 461 8.28 -0.84 -13.62
C LYS A 461 8.29 0.21 -12.52
N TYR A 462 7.11 0.68 -12.10
CA TYR A 462 7.01 1.65 -11.01
C TYR A 462 7.57 1.09 -9.68
N GLN A 463 7.32 -0.18 -9.37
CA GLN A 463 7.86 -0.83 -8.19
C GLN A 463 9.40 -0.95 -8.24
N ILE A 464 9.96 -1.32 -9.39
CA ILE A 464 11.41 -1.40 -9.62
C ILE A 464 12.04 -0.02 -9.46
N ASP A 465 11.50 1.01 -10.11
CA ASP A 465 11.99 2.38 -10.02
C ASP A 465 11.92 2.88 -8.55
N GLY A 466 10.87 2.52 -7.82
CA GLY A 466 10.73 2.83 -6.40
C GLY A 466 11.77 2.13 -5.51
N LEU A 467 12.10 0.87 -5.78
CA LEU A 467 13.14 0.12 -5.08
C LEU A 467 14.52 0.70 -5.38
N GLU A 468 14.81 1.01 -6.64
CA GLU A 468 16.06 1.61 -7.09
C GLU A 468 16.31 2.96 -6.41
N ASN A 469 15.30 3.82 -6.38
CA ASN A 469 15.39 5.11 -5.68
C ASN A 469 15.64 4.97 -4.17
N LYS A 470 14.97 4.03 -3.50
CA LYS A 470 15.20 3.75 -2.07
C LYS A 470 16.60 3.19 -1.81
N MET A 471 17.09 2.33 -2.70
CA MET A 471 18.43 1.76 -2.59
C MET A 471 19.50 2.82 -2.80
N ASN A 472 19.36 3.66 -3.82
CA ASN A 472 20.26 4.80 -4.07
C ASN A 472 20.27 5.77 -2.88
N GLY A 473 19.11 6.12 -2.32
CA GLY A 473 19.04 6.97 -1.13
C GLY A 473 19.72 6.37 0.11
N LYS A 474 19.63 5.04 0.31
CA LYS A 474 20.37 4.36 1.39
C LYS A 474 21.88 4.35 1.13
N ILE A 475 22.30 4.13 -0.11
CA ILE A 475 23.72 4.17 -0.51
C ILE A 475 24.29 5.56 -0.27
N ASP A 476 23.62 6.63 -0.73
CA ASP A 476 24.03 8.01 -0.50
C ASP A 476 24.09 8.35 1.00
N GLY A 477 23.13 7.85 1.78
CA GLY A 477 23.10 8.02 3.23
C GLY A 477 24.28 7.35 3.92
N LEU A 478 24.58 6.10 3.55
CA LEU A 478 25.73 5.35 4.06
C LEU A 478 27.05 6.01 3.66
N GLU A 479 27.16 6.50 2.42
CA GLU A 479 28.36 7.20 1.94
C GLU A 479 28.61 8.48 2.75
N LYS A 480 27.57 9.29 2.99
CA LYS A 480 27.67 10.49 3.84
C LYS A 480 28.06 10.18 5.29
N GLU A 481 27.46 9.14 5.88
CA GLU A 481 27.80 8.66 7.23
C GLU A 481 29.27 8.21 7.31
N MET A 482 29.72 7.43 6.31
CA MET A 482 31.07 6.89 6.26
C MET A 482 32.10 8.00 6.07
N ASN A 483 31.85 8.95 5.17
CA ASN A 483 32.72 10.11 4.97
C ASN A 483 32.84 10.95 6.25
N LYS A 484 31.73 11.23 6.95
CA LYS A 484 31.78 11.93 8.24
C LYS A 484 32.60 11.18 9.31
N LYS A 485 32.51 9.85 9.35
CA LYS A 485 33.31 9.03 10.28
C LYS A 485 34.79 9.06 9.91
N ILE A 486 35.13 9.00 8.62
CA ILE A 486 36.50 9.11 8.12
C ILE A 486 37.08 10.48 8.48
N ASP A 487 36.39 11.58 8.17
CA ASP A 487 36.81 12.95 8.55
C ASP A 487 37.02 13.09 10.06
N GLY A 488 36.15 12.45 10.84
CA GLY A 488 36.23 12.44 12.31
C GLY A 488 37.44 11.66 12.84
N LEU A 489 37.81 10.57 12.18
CA LEU A 489 39.00 9.78 12.51
C LEU A 489 40.27 10.52 12.09
N GLU A 490 40.31 11.11 10.90
CA GLU A 490 41.44 11.93 10.41
C GLU A 490 41.76 13.06 11.39
N LYS A 491 40.75 13.87 11.77
CA LYS A 491 40.93 14.94 12.77
C LYS A 491 41.44 14.46 14.12
N LYS A 492 41.03 13.27 14.56
CA LYS A 492 41.53 12.68 15.82
C LYS A 492 42.97 12.22 15.68
N PHE A 493 43.33 11.67 14.53
CA PHE A 493 44.68 11.21 14.24
C PHE A 493 45.65 12.37 14.12
N ASP A 494 45.28 13.43 13.40
CA ASP A 494 46.06 14.67 13.26
C ASP A 494 46.35 15.29 14.62
N LYS A 495 45.32 15.49 15.46
CA LYS A 495 45.49 16.02 16.82
C LYS A 495 46.43 15.17 17.68
N LYS A 496 46.38 13.84 17.52
CA LYS A 496 47.23 12.92 18.29
C LYS A 496 48.68 12.99 17.80
N ILE A 497 48.89 13.11 16.49
CA ILE A 497 50.21 13.31 15.88
C ILE A 497 50.80 14.64 16.33
N GLU A 498 50.06 15.75 16.17
CA GLU A 498 50.50 17.09 16.58
C GLU A 498 50.92 17.12 18.06
N LYS A 499 50.11 16.53 18.94
CA LYS A 499 50.44 16.44 20.36
C LYS A 499 51.70 15.62 20.60
N SER A 500 51.84 14.46 19.94
CA SER A 500 53.00 13.58 20.13
C SER A 500 54.29 14.24 19.63
N ILE A 501 54.23 14.98 18.53
CA ILE A 501 55.35 15.77 18.01
C ILE A 501 55.71 16.88 19.00
N SER A 502 54.75 17.65 19.49
CA SER A 502 55.01 18.72 20.47
C SER A 502 55.62 18.19 21.78
N ASP A 503 55.13 17.05 22.27
CA ASP A 503 55.67 16.41 23.48
C ASP A 503 57.11 15.91 23.26
N LEU A 504 57.42 15.38 22.05
CA LEU A 504 58.78 14.99 21.66
C LEU A 504 59.73 16.19 21.53
N GLU A 505 59.30 17.28 20.89
CA GLU A 505 60.07 18.52 20.77
C GLU A 505 60.45 19.08 22.15
N LYS A 506 59.48 19.16 23.07
CA LYS A 506 59.74 19.61 24.45
C LYS A 506 60.72 18.70 25.18
N ASN A 507 60.63 17.39 24.99
CA ASN A 507 61.57 16.46 25.60
C ASN A 507 62.99 16.64 25.05
N LEU A 508 63.11 16.80 23.72
CA LEU A 508 64.39 17.06 23.06
C LEU A 508 65.00 18.38 23.54
N ASP A 509 64.23 19.46 23.61
CA ASP A 509 64.70 20.76 24.13
C ASP A 509 65.23 20.66 25.56
N HIS A 510 64.53 19.92 26.43
CA HIS A 510 65.00 19.69 27.80
C HIS A 510 66.32 18.91 27.82
N ARG A 511 66.48 17.90 26.94
CA ARG A 511 67.72 17.14 26.85
C ARG A 511 68.87 17.96 26.29
N PHE A 512 68.61 18.83 25.30
CA PHE A 512 69.63 19.73 24.76
C PHE A 512 70.10 20.75 25.80
N LYS A 513 69.20 21.37 26.56
CA LYS A 513 69.59 22.26 27.68
C LYS A 513 70.47 21.54 28.70
N ALA A 514 70.09 20.32 29.08
CA ALA A 514 70.89 19.51 30.01
C ALA A 514 72.27 19.13 29.44
N ILE A 515 72.39 18.99 28.12
CA ILE A 515 73.67 18.77 27.43
C ILE A 515 74.50 20.05 27.43
N ASP A 516 73.91 21.20 27.10
CA ASP A 516 74.58 22.51 27.12
C ASP A 516 75.13 22.83 28.52
N ASP A 517 74.36 22.55 29.57
CA ASP A 517 74.81 22.76 30.95
C ASP A 517 75.99 21.85 31.32
N LYS A 518 76.01 20.60 30.81
CA LYS A 518 77.16 19.70 30.97
C LYS A 518 78.39 20.20 30.20
N PHE A 519 78.22 20.75 29.00
CA PHE A 519 79.32 21.32 28.23
C PHE A 519 79.91 22.55 28.93
N LYS A 520 79.08 23.45 29.46
CA LYS A 520 79.57 24.58 30.28
C LYS A 520 80.37 24.10 31.49
N ALA A 521 79.86 23.08 32.20
CA ALA A 521 80.58 22.51 33.33
C ALA A 521 81.91 21.83 32.93
N ILE A 522 82.00 21.30 31.70
CA ILE A 522 83.23 20.77 31.13
C ILE A 522 84.21 21.91 30.79
N ASP A 523 83.74 22.96 30.12
CA ASP A 523 84.55 24.14 29.79
C ASP A 523 85.14 24.80 31.04
N ASP A 524 84.34 24.93 32.11
CA ASP A 524 84.81 25.48 33.39
C ASP A 524 85.90 24.60 34.03
N LYS A 525 85.79 23.27 33.91
CA LYS A 525 86.85 22.35 34.36
C LYS A 525 88.11 22.48 33.51
N PHE A 526 87.99 22.67 32.20
CA PHE A 526 89.14 22.90 31.32
C PHE A 526 89.86 24.21 31.68
N LYS A 527 89.12 25.31 31.91
CA LYS A 527 89.71 26.57 32.39
C LYS A 527 90.47 26.38 33.71
N ALA A 528 89.87 25.66 34.66
CA ALA A 528 90.53 25.36 35.94
C ALA A 528 91.79 24.49 35.78
N VAL A 529 91.83 23.64 34.75
CA VAL A 529 93.02 22.86 34.38
C VAL A 529 94.08 23.75 33.75
N ASP A 530 93.70 24.63 32.81
CA ASP A 530 94.61 25.61 32.19
C ASP A 530 95.24 26.53 33.24
N ASP A 531 94.45 27.04 34.19
CA ASP A 531 94.92 27.87 35.31
C ASP A 531 95.96 27.12 36.18
N ARG A 532 95.73 25.82 36.41
CA ARG A 532 96.71 24.97 37.13
C ARG A 532 97.98 24.76 36.32
N PHE A 533 97.89 24.61 35.00
CA PHE A 533 99.07 24.51 34.13
C PHE A 533 99.89 25.80 34.14
N ILE A 534 99.24 26.96 34.10
CA ILE A 534 99.92 28.26 34.26
C ILE A 534 100.64 28.33 35.61
N ALA A 535 99.96 28.01 36.71
CA ALA A 535 100.57 28.01 38.04
C ALA A 535 101.74 27.01 38.18
N VAL A 536 101.68 25.87 37.49
CA VAL A 536 102.78 24.91 37.42
C VAL A 536 103.95 25.48 36.62
N ASN A 537 103.71 26.11 35.47
CA ASN A 537 104.74 26.76 34.67
C ASN A 537 105.43 27.88 35.47
N ASP A 538 104.68 28.76 36.14
CA ASP A 538 105.25 29.82 37.00
C ASP A 538 106.15 29.24 38.10
N ARG A 539 105.74 28.11 38.68
CA ARG A 539 106.53 27.42 39.71
C ARG A 539 107.78 26.77 39.15
N ILE A 540 107.74 26.26 37.91
CA ILE A 540 108.92 25.75 37.20
C ILE A 540 109.89 26.90 36.90
N ASP A 541 109.40 28.04 36.43
CA ASP A 541 110.20 29.23 36.18
C ASP A 541 110.89 29.71 37.47
N GLY A 542 110.16 29.78 38.58
CA GLY A 542 110.75 30.09 39.88
C GLY A 542 111.78 29.06 40.37
N VAL A 543 111.67 27.79 39.97
CA VAL A 543 112.70 26.77 40.22
C VAL A 543 113.92 27.00 39.33
N ASN A 544 113.73 27.32 38.05
CA ASN A 544 114.78 27.65 37.11
C ASN A 544 115.60 28.86 37.60
N ASP A 545 114.93 29.94 38.02
CA ASP A 545 115.58 31.13 38.59
C ASP A 545 116.45 30.79 39.81
N ARG A 546 115.94 29.93 40.71
CA ARG A 546 116.70 29.47 41.88
C ARG A 546 117.91 28.62 41.49
N LEU A 547 117.77 27.77 40.48
CA LEU A 547 118.89 26.98 39.95
C LEU A 547 119.94 27.89 39.31
N ASP A 548 119.55 28.92 38.56
CA ASP A 548 120.46 29.91 37.97
C ASP A 548 121.22 30.71 39.04
N ALA A 549 120.52 31.12 40.10
CA ALA A 549 121.15 31.78 41.25
C ALA A 549 122.14 30.86 41.99
N ILE A 550 121.80 29.58 42.16
CA ILE A 550 122.72 28.58 42.73
C ILE A 550 123.93 28.39 41.83
N SER A 551 123.74 28.18 40.52
CA SER A 551 124.81 28.07 39.53
C SER A 551 125.74 29.28 39.57
N SER A 552 125.19 30.49 39.66
CA SER A 552 125.98 31.73 39.79
C SER A 552 126.78 31.79 41.09
N ARG A 553 126.21 31.38 42.23
CA ARG A 553 126.92 31.30 43.53
C ARG A 553 128.02 30.24 43.50
N ILE A 554 127.76 29.08 42.91
CA ILE A 554 128.76 28.02 42.73
C ILE A 554 129.90 28.55 41.85
N PHE A 555 129.60 29.21 40.73
CA PHE A 555 130.60 29.81 39.86
C PHE A 555 131.46 30.87 40.59
N SER A 556 130.83 31.77 41.34
CA SER A 556 131.54 32.77 42.14
C SER A 556 132.43 32.14 43.21
N THR A 557 131.93 31.11 43.90
CA THR A 557 132.69 30.36 44.91
C THR A 557 133.89 29.64 44.26
N TYR A 558 133.67 29.01 43.10
CA TYR A 558 134.73 28.41 42.29
C TYR A 558 135.82 29.43 41.92
N MET A 559 135.43 30.64 41.48
CA MET A 559 136.38 31.72 41.16
C MET A 559 137.17 32.19 42.38
N LEU A 560 136.54 32.31 43.56
CA LEU A 560 137.23 32.63 44.81
C LEU A 560 138.23 31.54 45.22
N VAL A 561 137.82 30.27 45.19
CA VAL A 561 138.70 29.13 45.49
C VAL A 561 139.90 29.10 44.53
N LYS A 562 139.67 29.34 43.24
CA LYS A 562 140.73 29.43 42.22
C LYS A 562 141.68 30.61 42.46
N ALA A 563 141.18 31.74 42.98
CA ALA A 563 142.00 32.91 43.31
C ALA A 563 142.89 32.70 44.56
N TYR A 564 142.39 32.01 45.59
CA TYR A 564 143.17 31.70 46.80
C TYR A 564 144.10 30.50 46.63
N PHE A 565 143.78 29.56 45.73
CA PHE A 565 144.52 28.32 45.52
C PHE A 565 144.78 28.06 44.01
N PRO A 566 145.72 28.79 43.38
CA PRO A 566 145.92 28.77 41.92
C PRO A 566 146.40 27.43 41.34
N ASN A 567 146.88 26.49 42.18
CA ASN A 567 147.39 25.19 41.74
C ASN A 567 146.35 24.05 41.82
N ILE A 568 145.13 24.30 42.29
CA ILE A 568 144.07 23.29 42.36
C ILE A 568 143.27 23.31 41.06
N ASN A 569 143.41 22.24 40.27
CA ASN A 569 142.66 22.06 39.03
C ASN A 569 141.34 21.33 39.33
N ILE A 570 140.23 22.05 39.38
CA ILE A 570 138.90 21.44 39.58
C ILE A 570 138.25 21.31 38.20
N THR A 571 138.39 20.15 37.57
CA THR A 571 137.62 19.77 36.38
C THR A 571 136.35 19.04 36.83
N GLY A 572 135.19 19.53 36.39
CA GLY A 572 133.89 19.18 36.95
C GLY A 572 133.23 17.92 36.37
N HIS A 573 131.97 17.73 36.76
CA HIS A 573 130.92 17.16 35.93
C HIS A 573 129.63 17.93 36.18
#